data_AF-A0A935NWT9-F1
#
_entry.id   AF-A0A935NWT9-F1
#
_cell.length_a   1.000
_cell.length_b   1.000
_cell.length_c   1.000
_cell.angle_alpha   90.00
_cell.angle_beta   90.00
_cell.angle_gamma   90.00
#
_symmetry.space_group_name_H-M   'P 1'
#
loop_
_entity.id
_entity.type
_entity.pdbx_description
1 polymer ?
#
loop_
_entity_poly.entity_id
_entity_poly.type
_entity_poly.pdbx_seq_one_letter_code
_entity_poly.pdbx_strand_id
1 'polypeptide(L)'
;MGRYRLVPAEVPAVGHARWEEVILRQIVDLHEMQADGLLDNELRGFGIDAPRGLRWYNFDPGSFLECGVAGTFDGWEPDDPTDRGYVPGPVAVLDEQGQLTTADPHDLATPVTELGAISWDTFADFLDAGQQYE
;
A
#
# COMPACT_ATOMS: atom_id res chain seq x y z
N MET A 1 -5.92 -0.54 -33.40
CA MET A 1 -5.46 -1.61 -32.49
C MET A 1 -3.94 -1.63 -32.51
N GLY A 2 -3.30 -0.98 -31.52
CA GLY A 2 -1.85 -1.02 -31.35
C GLY A 2 -1.45 -2.37 -30.78
N ARG A 3 -0.46 -3.03 -31.39
CA ARG A 3 0.11 -4.28 -30.86
C ARG A 3 1.16 -3.90 -29.82
N TYR A 4 0.83 -4.03 -28.55
CA TYR A 4 1.82 -3.95 -27.48
C TYR A 4 2.50 -5.31 -27.34
N ARG A 5 3.83 -5.29 -27.22
CA ARG A 5 4.64 -6.48 -26.94
C ARG A 5 5.04 -6.41 -25.49
N LEU A 6 4.49 -7.29 -24.66
CA LEU A 6 5.01 -7.51 -23.32
C LEU A 6 6.42 -8.09 -23.46
N VAL A 7 7.42 -7.34 -23.02
CA VAL A 7 8.74 -7.88 -22.76
C VAL A 7 8.67 -8.42 -21.33
N PRO A 8 8.93 -9.72 -21.09
CA PRO A 8 8.93 -10.23 -19.73
C PRO A 8 9.99 -9.48 -18.94
N ALA A 9 9.57 -8.66 -17.98
CA ALA A 9 10.46 -8.36 -16.88
C ALA A 9 10.68 -9.68 -16.15
N GLU A 10 11.92 -10.01 -15.78
CA GLU A 10 12.14 -11.03 -14.76
C GLU A 10 11.42 -10.55 -13.51
N VAL A 11 10.21 -11.08 -13.26
CA VAL A 11 9.50 -10.81 -12.01
C VAL A 11 10.35 -11.48 -10.93
N PRO A 12 10.94 -10.73 -9.99
CA PRO A 12 11.73 -11.36 -8.95
C PRO A 12 10.81 -12.32 -8.19
N ALA A 13 11.11 -13.62 -8.20
CA ALA A 13 10.27 -14.65 -7.58
C ALA A 13 9.95 -14.36 -6.10
N VAL A 14 10.82 -13.59 -5.43
CA VAL A 14 10.65 -13.11 -4.05
C VAL A 14 9.48 -12.15 -3.91
N GLY A 15 9.23 -11.27 -4.89
CA GLY A 15 8.14 -10.30 -4.85
C GLY A 15 6.77 -10.98 -4.93
N HIS A 16 6.63 -11.94 -5.84
CA HIS A 16 5.40 -12.74 -5.98
C HIS A 16 5.12 -13.56 -4.71
N ALA A 17 6.12 -14.29 -4.18
CA ALA A 17 5.93 -15.10 -2.97
C ALA A 17 5.53 -14.26 -1.75
N ARG A 18 6.13 -13.07 -1.59
CA ARG A 18 5.74 -12.13 -0.52
C ARG A 18 4.32 -11.62 -0.71
N TRP A 19 3.93 -11.29 -1.94
CA TRP A 19 2.56 -10.85 -2.25
C TRP A 19 1.54 -11.95 -1.93
N GLU A 20 1.79 -13.18 -2.35
CA GLU A 20 0.94 -14.34 -2.07
C GLU A 20 0.80 -14.59 -0.56
N GLU A 21 1.91 -14.54 0.19
CA GLU A 21 1.88 -14.67 1.65
C GLU A 21 1.02 -13.60 2.32
N VAL A 22 1.10 -12.35 1.86
CA VAL A 22 0.29 -11.24 2.37
C VAL A 22 -1.20 -11.48 2.09
N ILE A 23 -1.58 -11.90 0.88
CA ILE A 23 -2.98 -12.19 0.54
C ILE A 23 -3.51 -13.35 1.40
N LEU A 24 -2.75 -14.44 1.53
CA LEU A 24 -3.14 -15.58 2.37
C LEU A 24 -3.30 -15.17 3.84
N ARG A 25 -2.38 -14.35 4.36
CA ARG A 25 -2.48 -13.82 5.72
C ARG A 25 -3.74 -12.97 5.90
N GLN A 26 -4.04 -12.10 4.94
CA GLN A 26 -5.22 -11.25 4.95
C GLN A 26 -6.53 -12.05 4.95
N ILE A 27 -6.60 -13.12 4.15
CA ILE A 27 -7.73 -14.05 4.14
C ILE A 27 -7.92 -14.72 5.50
N VAL A 28 -6.83 -15.17 6.13
CA VAL A 28 -6.88 -15.77 7.48
C VAL A 28 -7.39 -14.75 8.50
N ASP A 29 -6.84 -13.53 8.50
CA ASP A 29 -7.26 -12.47 9.43
C ASP A 29 -8.77 -12.16 9.27
N LEU A 30 -9.30 -12.11 8.04
CA LEU A 30 -10.74 -11.92 7.79
C LEU A 30 -11.61 -13.08 8.32
N HIS A 31 -11.15 -14.32 8.16
CA HIS A 31 -11.87 -15.48 8.70
C HIS A 31 -11.91 -15.47 10.23
N GLU A 32 -10.80 -15.15 10.88
CA GLU A 32 -10.72 -15.05 12.34
C GLU A 32 -11.56 -13.87 12.86
N MET A 33 -11.48 -12.70 12.22
CA MET A 33 -12.32 -11.55 12.55
C MET A 33 -13.82 -11.86 12.40
N GLN A 34 -14.20 -12.64 11.40
CA GLN A 34 -15.58 -13.10 11.22
C GLN A 34 -15.99 -14.08 12.33
N ALA A 35 -15.13 -15.03 12.68
CA ALA A 35 -15.40 -16.01 13.74
C ALA A 35 -15.57 -15.35 15.12
N ASP A 36 -14.82 -14.27 15.36
CA ASP A 36 -14.86 -13.49 16.61
C ASP A 36 -15.96 -12.40 16.61
N GLY A 37 -16.73 -12.27 15.54
CA GLY A 37 -17.79 -11.26 15.40
C GLY A 37 -17.28 -9.82 15.27
N LEU A 38 -15.99 -9.62 15.02
CA LEU A 38 -15.39 -8.29 14.87
C LEU A 38 -15.92 -7.56 13.63
N LEU A 39 -16.28 -8.30 12.58
CA LEU A 39 -16.83 -7.73 11.34
C LEU A 39 -18.28 -7.22 11.50
N ASP A 40 -18.97 -7.60 12.57
CA ASP A 40 -20.32 -7.10 12.87
C ASP A 40 -20.29 -5.69 13.50
N ASN A 41 -19.11 -5.21 13.91
CA ASN A 41 -18.94 -3.86 14.41
C ASN A 41 -19.21 -2.84 13.30
N GLU A 42 -20.29 -2.07 13.40
CA GLU A 42 -20.64 -1.01 12.43
C GLU A 42 -19.58 0.10 12.37
N LEU A 43 -18.80 0.28 13.43
CA LEU A 43 -17.71 1.26 13.52
C LEU A 43 -16.35 0.67 13.09
N ARG A 44 -16.29 -0.54 12.52
CA ARG A 44 -15.04 -1.18 12.12
C ARG A 44 -14.18 -0.36 11.16
N GLY A 45 -14.80 0.51 10.35
CA GLY A 45 -14.08 1.44 9.47
C GLY A 45 -13.17 2.45 10.19
N PHE A 46 -13.34 2.64 11.50
CA PHE A 46 -12.43 3.47 12.33
C PHE A 46 -11.19 2.72 12.82
N GLY A 47 -11.02 1.46 12.43
CA GLY A 47 -9.91 0.62 12.83
C GLY A 47 -10.32 -0.43 13.86
N ILE A 48 -10.13 -1.69 13.52
CA ILE A 48 -10.20 -2.82 14.46
C ILE A 48 -8.91 -3.64 14.41
N ASP A 49 -8.55 -4.26 15.52
CA ASP A 49 -7.35 -5.08 15.60
C ASP A 49 -7.72 -6.53 15.28
N ALA A 50 -7.08 -7.11 14.26
CA ALA A 50 -7.21 -8.53 13.95
C ALA A 50 -6.58 -9.36 15.09
N PRO A 51 -7.07 -10.59 15.36
CA PRO A 51 -6.55 -11.44 16.43
C PRO A 51 -5.04 -11.67 16.38
N ARG A 52 -4.44 -11.62 15.18
CA ARG A 52 -3.00 -11.78 14.96
C ARG A 52 -2.20 -10.47 14.99
N GLY A 53 -2.83 -9.36 15.39
CA GLY A 53 -2.16 -8.12 15.82
C GLY A 53 -2.05 -6.98 14.80
N LEU A 54 -2.54 -7.15 13.57
CA LEU A 54 -2.59 -6.05 12.59
C LEU A 54 -3.89 -5.24 12.78
N ARG A 55 -3.80 -3.92 12.64
CA ARG A 55 -4.97 -3.03 12.67
C ARG A 55 -5.51 -2.82 11.24
N TRP A 56 -6.80 -3.03 11.07
CA TRP A 56 -7.50 -3.01 9.78
C TRP A 56 -8.49 -1.86 9.70
N TYR A 57 -8.53 -1.20 8.54
CA TYR A 57 -9.42 -0.06 8.26
C TYR A 57 -10.34 -0.28 7.05
N ASN A 58 -10.07 -1.31 6.24
CA ASN A 58 -10.80 -1.62 5.01
C ASN A 58 -11.39 -3.04 5.07
N PHE A 59 -12.64 -3.18 4.64
CA PHE A 59 -13.40 -4.45 4.75
C PHE A 59 -14.24 -4.75 3.52
N ASP A 60 -14.10 -3.93 2.48
CA ASP A 60 -14.71 -4.13 1.17
C ASP A 60 -13.62 -3.96 0.09
N PRO A 61 -13.81 -4.56 -1.10
CA PRO A 61 -12.81 -4.48 -2.16
C PRO A 61 -12.46 -3.05 -2.58
N GLY A 62 -13.42 -2.12 -2.50
CA GLY A 62 -13.22 -0.73 -2.88
C GLY A 62 -12.24 -0.02 -1.94
N SER A 63 -12.55 -0.01 -0.64
CA SER A 63 -11.67 0.58 0.39
C SER A 63 -10.32 -0.13 0.48
N PHE A 64 -10.27 -1.43 0.19
CA PHE A 64 -9.02 -2.18 0.13
C PHE A 64 -8.09 -1.66 -0.97
N LEU A 65 -8.60 -1.52 -2.20
CA LEU A 65 -7.82 -1.05 -3.34
C LEU A 65 -7.41 0.41 -3.16
N GLU A 66 -8.31 1.26 -2.68
CA GLU A 66 -8.02 2.67 -2.40
C GLU A 66 -6.89 2.82 -1.38
N CYS A 67 -7.01 2.20 -0.20
CA CYS A 67 -5.98 2.26 0.83
C CYS A 67 -4.68 1.58 0.39
N GLY A 68 -4.74 0.48 -0.36
CA GLY A 68 -3.57 -0.24 -0.84
C GLY A 68 -2.76 0.59 -1.83
N VAL A 69 -3.42 1.26 -2.77
CA VAL A 69 -2.77 2.17 -3.71
C VAL A 69 -2.26 3.41 -2.99
N ALA A 70 -3.09 4.04 -2.15
CA ALA A 70 -2.67 5.19 -1.35
C ALA A 70 -1.43 4.84 -0.53
N GLY A 71 -1.41 3.72 0.19
CA GLY A 71 -0.27 3.28 1.01
C GLY A 71 0.98 2.88 0.22
N THR A 72 0.83 2.38 -1.02
CA THR A 72 1.95 2.03 -1.90
C THR A 72 2.70 3.27 -2.38
N PHE A 73 1.98 4.37 -2.53
CA PHE A 73 2.46 5.63 -3.07
C PHE A 73 2.40 6.78 -2.06
N ASP A 74 2.14 6.46 -0.78
CA ASP A 74 1.94 7.47 0.27
C ASP A 74 3.23 8.26 0.43
N GLY A 75 3.07 9.57 0.38
CA GLY A 75 4.11 10.56 0.28
C GLY A 75 3.44 11.91 0.38
N TRP A 76 4.19 12.93 0.77
CA TRP A 76 3.68 14.28 0.88
C TRP A 76 4.84 15.26 0.68
N GLU A 77 4.58 16.34 -0.03
CA GLU A 77 5.52 17.45 -0.23
C GLU A 77 5.09 18.70 0.56
N PRO A 78 6.04 19.53 1.03
CA PRO A 78 5.74 20.78 1.73
C PRO A 78 4.69 21.69 1.07
N ASP A 79 4.60 21.65 -0.25
CA ASP A 79 3.71 22.48 -1.06
C ASP A 79 2.36 21.81 -1.39
N ASP A 80 2.16 20.54 -1.01
CA ASP A 80 0.87 19.88 -1.15
C ASP A 80 -0.20 20.60 -0.32
N PRO A 81 -1.49 20.60 -0.76
CA PRO A 81 -2.59 21.23 -0.04
C PRO A 81 -3.02 20.41 1.19
N THR A 82 -2.09 20.17 2.11
CA THR A 82 -2.31 19.48 3.38
C THR A 82 -1.72 20.30 4.54
N ASP A 83 -2.13 20.02 5.77
CA ASP A 83 -1.56 20.65 6.97
C ASP A 83 -0.30 19.92 7.50
N ARG A 84 0.29 19.01 6.70
CA ARG A 84 1.52 18.29 7.09
C ARG A 84 2.73 19.23 6.98
N GLY A 85 3.79 18.93 7.74
CA GLY A 85 5.00 19.74 7.83
C GLY A 85 6.18 18.89 8.31
N TYR A 86 7.42 19.31 8.01
CA TYR A 86 8.59 18.68 8.62
C TYR A 86 8.55 18.84 10.13
N VAL A 87 8.96 17.80 10.85
CA VAL A 87 9.13 17.88 12.31
C VAL A 87 10.32 18.79 12.63
N PRO A 88 10.25 19.62 13.68
CA PRO A 88 11.37 20.47 14.06
C PRO A 88 12.58 19.66 14.54
N GLY A 89 13.76 19.97 14.01
CA GLY A 89 15.03 19.41 14.44
C GLY A 89 15.42 18.09 13.75
N PRO A 90 16.58 17.52 14.12
CA PRO A 90 17.10 16.33 13.46
C PRO A 90 16.21 15.11 13.68
N VAL A 91 15.97 14.34 12.62
CA VAL A 91 15.25 13.06 12.66
C VAL A 91 16.21 11.89 12.65
N ALA A 92 15.83 10.81 13.29
CA ALA A 92 16.59 9.56 13.23
C ALA A 92 16.43 8.92 11.85
N VAL A 93 17.55 8.56 11.22
CA VAL A 93 17.59 7.88 9.92
C VAL A 93 18.59 6.74 9.95
N LEU A 94 18.53 5.84 8.97
CA LEU A 94 19.55 4.81 8.77
C LEU A 94 20.53 5.30 7.70
N ASP A 95 21.83 5.15 7.97
CA ASP A 95 22.87 5.42 6.97
C ASP A 95 22.99 4.29 5.93
N GLU A 96 23.91 4.45 4.97
CA GLU A 96 24.17 3.46 3.92
C GLU A 96 24.61 2.09 4.46
N GLN A 97 25.10 2.02 5.70
CA GLN A 97 25.47 0.78 6.39
C GLN A 97 24.35 0.25 7.31
N GLY A 98 23.16 0.87 7.28
CA GLY A 98 22.02 0.51 8.10
C GLY A 98 22.18 0.84 9.58
N GLN A 99 23.10 1.76 9.94
CA GLN A 99 23.26 2.24 11.31
C GLN A 99 22.38 3.46 11.59
N LEU A 100 21.87 3.56 12.81
CA LEU A 100 21.05 4.69 13.23
C LEU A 100 21.92 5.96 13.37
N THR A 101 21.53 7.01 12.67
CA THR A 101 22.13 8.35 12.69
C THR A 101 21.02 9.42 12.71
N THR A 102 21.39 10.70 12.66
CA THR A 102 20.45 11.82 12.59
C THR A 102 20.71 12.68 11.37
N ALA A 103 19.66 13.16 10.72
CA ALA A 103 19.74 14.09 9.60
C ALA A 103 18.72 15.22 9.73
N ASP A 104 18.98 16.36 9.08
CA ASP A 104 17.95 17.37 8.87
C ASP A 104 16.92 16.81 7.87
N PRO A 105 15.61 16.82 8.18
CA PRO A 105 14.57 16.38 7.25
C PRO A 105 14.64 17.04 5.87
N HIS A 106 15.13 18.28 5.79
CA HIS A 106 15.25 19.04 4.54
C HIS A 106 16.39 18.54 3.64
N ASP A 107 17.37 17.84 4.21
CA ASP A 107 18.54 17.32 3.48
C ASP A 107 18.33 15.88 2.97
N LEU A 108 17.20 15.26 3.32
CA LEU A 108 16.89 13.89 2.92
C LEU A 108 16.43 13.82 1.46
N ALA A 109 17.15 13.03 0.65
CA ALA A 109 16.75 12.74 -0.71
C ALA A 109 15.36 12.09 -0.73
N THR A 110 14.38 12.83 -1.23
CA THR A 110 12.98 12.40 -1.40
C THR A 110 12.69 12.31 -2.90
N PRO A 111 13.07 11.21 -3.56
CA PRO A 111 12.81 11.06 -4.99
C PRO A 111 11.30 11.01 -5.24
N VAL A 112 10.80 12.05 -5.89
CA VAL A 112 9.40 12.17 -6.29
C VAL A 112 9.18 11.28 -7.50
N THR A 113 8.23 10.34 -7.39
CA THR A 113 7.78 9.56 -8.53
C THR A 113 6.39 10.04 -8.91
N GLU A 114 6.30 10.76 -10.02
CA GLU A 114 5.02 11.19 -10.59
C GLU A 114 4.21 9.97 -11.02
N LEU A 115 3.01 9.84 -10.46
CA LEU A 115 2.06 8.81 -10.82
C LEU A 115 0.89 9.46 -11.55
N GLY A 116 0.53 8.88 -12.69
CA GLY A 116 -0.74 9.24 -13.33
C GLY A 116 -1.91 8.92 -12.40
N ALA A 117 -3.00 9.67 -12.53
CA ALA A 117 -4.22 9.37 -11.78
C ALA A 117 -4.69 7.94 -12.07
N ILE A 118 -4.73 7.10 -11.03
CA ILE A 118 -5.29 5.75 -11.11
C ILE A 118 -6.79 5.89 -10.89
N SER A 119 -7.58 5.68 -11.94
CA SER A 119 -9.05 5.74 -11.85
C SER A 119 -9.65 4.36 -11.63
N TRP A 120 -10.93 4.31 -11.25
CA TRP A 120 -11.69 3.07 -11.24
C TRP A 120 -11.73 2.38 -12.61
N ASP A 121 -11.72 3.15 -13.70
CA ASP A 121 -11.61 2.59 -15.05
C ASP A 121 -10.27 1.88 -15.26
N THR A 122 -9.17 2.41 -14.70
CA THR A 122 -7.85 1.76 -14.74
C THR A 122 -7.87 0.40 -14.04
N PHE A 123 -8.58 0.28 -12.91
CA PHE A 123 -8.75 -1.00 -12.24
C PHE A 123 -9.64 -1.97 -13.03
N ALA A 124 -10.70 -1.49 -13.67
CA ALA A 124 -11.55 -2.31 -14.52
C ALA A 124 -10.76 -2.88 -15.71
N ASP A 125 -9.98 -2.04 -16.40
CA ASP A 125 -9.10 -2.46 -17.50
C ASP A 125 -8.08 -3.51 -17.03
N PHE A 126 -7.51 -3.35 -15.83
CA PHE A 126 -6.58 -4.32 -15.24
C PHE A 126 -7.26 -5.69 -15.02
N LEU A 127 -8.47 -5.72 -14.45
CA LEU A 127 -9.20 -6.96 -14.19
C LEU A 127 -9.60 -7.66 -15.50
N ASP A 128 -10.09 -6.92 -16.49
CA ASP A 128 -10.46 -7.46 -17.81
C ASP A 128 -9.25 -8.05 -18.53
N ALA A 129 -8.10 -7.38 -18.47
CA ALA A 129 -6.85 -7.90 -19.01
C ALA A 129 -6.40 -9.16 -18.27
N GLY A 130 -6.49 -9.18 -16.93
CA GLY A 130 -6.16 -10.35 -16.13
C GLY A 130 -7.00 -11.58 -16.49
N GLN A 131 -8.28 -11.40 -16.83
CA GLN A 131 -9.16 -12.50 -17.24
C GLN A 131 -8.86 -13.03 -18.65
N GLN A 132 -8.46 -12.15 -19.58
CA GLN A 132 -8.32 -12.49 -20.99
C GLN A 132 -6.93 -13.04 -21.37
N TYR A 133 -5.92 -12.85 -20.52
CA TYR A 133 -4.52 -13.12 -20.82
C TYR A 133 -3.85 -14.09 -19.82
N GLU A 134 -4.57 -15.12 -19.34
CA GLU A 134 -3.93 -16.31 -18.71
C GLU A 134 -3.12 -17.15 -19.71
#